data_AF-A0AA90QNU8-F1
#
_entry.id   AF-A0AA90QNU8-F1
#
_cell.length_a   1.000
_cell.length_b   1.000
_cell.length_c   1.000
_cell.angle_alpha   90.00
_cell.angle_beta   90.00
_cell.angle_gamma   90.00
#
_symmetry.space_group_name_H-M   'P 1'
#
loop_
_entity.id
_entity.type
_entity.pdbx_description
1 polymer ?
#
loop_
_entity_poly.entity_id
_entity_poly.type
_entity_poly.pdbx_seq_one_letter_code
_entity_poly.pdbx_strand_id
1 'polypeptide(L)' 'MVSFHGVCYLACPTEFSHPTFRLASAAERLSVSALVAVDEDETVVAIDANSSAGMDSLTFFIVATSATLAPVPQD' A
#
# COMPACT_ATOMS: atom_id res chain seq x y z
N MET A 1 -8.08 -0.38 -12.15
CA MET A 1 -8.58 0.69 -11.26
C MET A 1 -8.37 0.23 -9.81
N VAL A 2 -7.85 1.10 -8.95
CA VAL A 2 -7.66 0.81 -7.51
C VAL A 2 -8.47 1.83 -6.73
N SER A 3 -9.28 1.37 -5.78
CA SER A 3 -10.10 2.22 -4.93
C SER A 3 -9.92 1.80 -3.47
N PHE A 4 -9.79 2.79 -2.58
CA PHE A 4 -9.65 2.59 -1.15
C PHE A 4 -10.77 3.34 -0.41
N HIS A 5 -11.30 2.75 0.65
CA HIS A 5 -12.33 3.36 1.49
C HIS A 5 -11.86 3.45 2.94
N GLY A 6 -12.13 4.59 3.60
CA GLY A 6 -11.76 4.85 4.98
C GLY A 6 -10.25 4.74 5.21
N VAL A 7 -9.48 5.52 4.44
CA VAL A 7 -8.02 5.47 4.44
C VAL A 7 -7.44 6.29 5.58
N CYS A 8 -6.51 5.70 6.34
CA CYS A 8 -5.67 6.42 7.28
C CYS A 8 -4.25 6.54 6.70
N TYR A 9 -3.82 7.77 6.41
CA TYR A 9 -2.51 8.03 5.80
C TYR A 9 -1.44 8.24 6.86
N LEU A 10 -0.37 7.45 6.81
CA LEU A 10 0.82 7.68 7.62
C LEU A 10 1.85 8.56 6.91
N ALA A 11 2.17 8.22 5.64
CA ALA A 11 2.99 9.00 4.72
C ALA A 11 2.94 8.33 3.33
N CYS A 12 2.25 8.93 2.36
CA CYS A 12 2.28 8.47 0.97
C CYS A 12 3.01 9.51 0.12
N PRO A 13 4.04 9.14 -0.66
CA PRO A 13 4.66 10.08 -1.57
C PRO A 13 3.62 10.57 -2.58
N THR A 14 3.68 11.85 -2.91
CA THR A 14 2.84 12.45 -3.96
C THR A 14 3.35 12.11 -5.35
N GLU A 15 4.61 11.68 -5.48
CA GLU A 15 5.27 11.39 -6.75
C GLU A 15 6.02 10.05 -6.67
N PHE A 16 5.58 9.09 -7.47
CA PHE A 16 6.24 7.80 -7.67
C PHE A 16 5.91 7.25 -9.07
N SER A 17 6.77 6.38 -9.58
CA SER A 17 6.64 5.81 -10.93
C SER A 17 6.46 4.29 -10.86
N HIS A 18 5.70 3.73 -11.80
CA HIS A 18 5.47 2.29 -11.93
C HIS A 18 4.95 1.59 -10.65
N PRO A 19 3.86 2.07 -10.04
CA PRO A 19 3.34 1.47 -8.82
C PRO A 19 2.77 0.08 -9.07
N THR A 20 3.12 -0.84 -8.19
CA THR A 20 2.53 -2.17 -8.06
C THR A 20 1.80 -2.24 -6.73
N PHE A 21 0.50 -2.54 -6.79
CA PHE A 21 -0.35 -2.62 -5.61
C PHE A 21 -0.58 -4.09 -5.25
N ARG A 22 -0.36 -4.43 -3.98
CA ARG A 22 -0.58 -5.78 -3.47
C ARG A 22 -1.06 -5.75 -2.02
N LEU A 23 -1.64 -6.86 -1.56
CA LEU A 23 -1.87 -7.04 -0.13
C LEU A 23 -0.52 -7.14 0.60
N ALA A 24 -0.42 -6.46 1.73
CA ALA A 24 0.74 -6.59 2.60
C ALA A 24 0.79 -8.01 3.19
N SER A 25 2.00 -8.55 3.30
CA SER A 25 2.24 -9.82 3.99
C SER A 25 1.96 -9.68 5.49
N ALA A 26 1.83 -10.82 6.19
CA ALA A 26 1.65 -10.82 7.64
C ALA A 26 2.78 -10.09 8.39
N ALA A 27 4.03 -10.22 7.92
CA ALA A 27 5.19 -9.56 8.52
C ALA A 27 5.17 -8.03 8.30
N GLU A 28 4.77 -7.58 7.11
CA GLU A 28 4.63 -6.16 6.81
C GLU A 28 3.47 -5.54 7.59
N ARG A 29 2.33 -6.23 7.66
CA ARG A 29 1.19 -5.81 8.49
C ARG A 29 1.60 -5.64 9.95
N LEU A 30 2.33 -6.61 10.50
CA LEU A 30 2.84 -6.53 11.87
C LEU A 30 3.75 -5.29 12.06
N SER A 31 4.63 -5.03 11.09
CA SER A 31 5.52 -3.86 11.12
C SER A 31 4.75 -2.54 11.08
N VAL A 32 3.69 -2.45 10.27
CA VAL A 32 2.80 -1.28 10.22
C VAL A 32 2.03 -1.11 11.53
N SER A 33 1.53 -2.21 12.12
CA SER A 33 0.79 -2.19 13.38
C SER A 33 1.63 -1.69 14.58
N ALA A 34 2.96 -1.73 14.47
CA ALA A 34 3.86 -1.18 15.47
C ALA A 34 3.96 0.36 15.40
N LEU A 35 3.57 0.97 14.27
CA LEU A 35 3.64 2.42 14.03
C LEU A 35 2.28 3.09 14.12
N VAL A 36 1.21 2.38 13.75
CA VAL A 36 -0.17 2.89 13.74
C VAL A 36 -1.11 1.78 14.19
N ALA A 37 -2.22 2.15 14.82
CA ALA A 37 -3.29 1.20 15.10
C ALA A 37 -3.82 0.64 13.78
N VAL A 38 -3.86 -0.70 13.68
CA VAL A 38 -4.45 -1.42 12.55
C VAL A 38 -5.43 -2.43 13.13
N ASP A 39 -6.72 -2.22 12.91
CA ASP A 39 -7.76 -3.12 13.39
C ASP A 39 -7.84 -4.40 12.53
N GLU A 40 -8.37 -5.49 13.09
CA GLU A 40 -8.42 -6.80 12.42
C GLU A 40 -9.23 -6.77 11.11
N ASP A 41 -10.24 -5.90 11.03
CA ASP A 41 -11.09 -5.69 9.85
C ASP A 41 -10.47 -4.72 8.83
N GLU A 42 -9.39 -4.02 9.16
CA GLU A 42 -8.72 -3.12 8.23
C GLU A 42 -7.81 -3.88 7.26
N THR A 43 -7.72 -3.37 6.04
CA THR A 43 -6.88 -3.89 4.97
C THR A 43 -5.59 -3.06 4.87
N VAL A 44 -4.44 -3.75 4.90
CA VAL A 44 -3.13 -3.12 4.65
C VAL A 44 -2.69 -3.44 3.23
N VAL A 45 -2.56 -2.40 2.41
CA VAL A 45 -2.10 -2.50 1.02
C VAL A 45 -0.67 -1.98 0.94
N ALA A 46 0.21 -2.79 0.35
CA ALA A 46 1.57 -2.40 0.01
C ALA A 46 1.60 -1.85 -1.42
N ILE A 47 2.34 -0.76 -1.59
CA ILE A 47 2.56 -0.09 -2.86
C ILE A 47 4.07 -0.11 -3.11
N ASP A 48 4.51 -0.97 -4.01
CA ASP A 48 5.90 -1.01 -4.45
C ASP A 48 6.04 -0.07 -5.66
N ALA A 49 6.87 0.96 -5.56
CA ALA A 49 7.02 1.93 -6.64
C ALA A 49 8.45 2.47 -6.71
N ASN A 50 8.88 2.87 -7.91
CA ASN A 50 10.16 3.52 -8.11
C ASN A 50 10.07 4.94 -7.56
N SER A 51 10.98 5.27 -6.64
CA SER A 51 11.09 6.64 -6.15
C SER A 51 11.69 7.55 -7.24
N SER A 52 11.34 8.83 -7.22
CA SER A 52 11.98 9.83 -8.08
C SER A 52 13.45 10.10 -7.69
N ALA A 53 13.88 9.64 -6.51
CA ALA A 53 15.20 9.90 -5.95
C ALA A 53 16.24 8.79 -6.25
N GLY A 54 15.88 7.70 -6.94
CA GLY A 54 16.81 6.61 -7.24
C GLY A 54 16.22 5.45 -8.05
N MET A 55 17.05 4.46 -8.38
CA MET A 55 16.64 3.23 -9.09
C MET A 55 16.01 2.17 -8.17
N ASP A 56 15.99 2.39 -6.86
CA ASP A 56 15.46 1.43 -5.90
C ASP A 56 13.93 1.52 -5.79
N SER A 57 13.29 0.35 -5.78
CA SER A 57 11.86 0.23 -5.50
C SER A 57 11.63 0.46 -4.00
N LEU A 58 10.73 1.38 -3.67
CA LEU A 58 10.29 1.66 -2.31
C LEU A 58 8.90 1.08 -2.09
N THR A 59 8.69 0.49 -0.91
CA THR A 59 7.38 -0.02 -0.48
C THR A 59 6.74 0.96 0.49
N PHE A 60 5.53 1.40 0.15
CA PHE A 60 4.66 2.22 1.00
C PHE A 60 3.45 1.42 1.45
N PHE A 61 2.84 1.82 2.57
CA PHE A 61 1.68 1.12 3.11
C PHE A 61 0.48 2.05 3.25
N ILE A 62 -0.68 1.55 2.85
CA ILE A 62 -1.99 2.18 3.06
C ILE A 62 -2.81 1.28 3.96
N VAL A 63 -3.31 1.83 5.06
CA VAL A 63 -4.32 1.18 5.90
C VAL A 63 -5.68 1.75 5.48
N ALA A 64 -6.60 0.86 5.12
CA ALA A 64 -7.93 1.23 4.66
C ALA A 64 -8.96 0.25 5.20
N THR A 65 -10.17 0.70 5.50
CA THR A 65 -11.27 -0.18 5.91
C THR A 65 -11.63 -1.18 4.81
N SER A 66 -11.49 -0.79 3.54
CA SER A 66 -11.53 -1.74 2.41
C SER A 66 -10.76 -1.23 1.20
N ALA A 67 -10.30 -2.16 0.36
CA ALA A 67 -9.60 -1.86 -0.89
C ALA A 67 -10.10 -2.77 -2.02
N THR A 68 -10.30 -2.20 -3.20
CA THR A 68 -10.56 -2.93 -4.44
C THR A 68 -9.36 -2.80 -5.36
N LEU A 69 -8.70 -3.92 -5.65
CA LEU A 69 -7.58 -4.03 -6.58
C LEU A 69 -8.10 -4.69 -7.85
N ALA A 70 -8.28 -3.93 -8.93
CA ALA A 70 -8.61 -4.56 -10.22
C ALA A 70 -7.41 -5.42 -10.67
N PRO A 71 -7.65 -6.64 -11.20
CA PRO A 71 -6.60 -7.45 -11.78
C PRO A 71 -5.93 -6.69 -12.93
N VAL A 72 -4.60 -6.75 -13.00
CA VAL A 72 -3.87 -6.24 -14.16
C VAL A 72 -4.26 -7.13 -15.35
N PRO A 73 -4.77 -6.57 -16.47
CA PRO A 73 -5.00 -7.37 -17.67
C PRO A 73 -3.67 -8.01 -18.08
N GLN A 74 -3.63 -9.34 -18.12
CA GLN A 74 -2.55 -10.07 -18.74
C GLN A 74 -2.82 -10.03 -20.25
N ASP A 75 -2.09 -9.18 -20.96
CA ASP A 75 -1.97 -9.24 -22.44
C ASP A 75 -1.20 -10.51 -22.84
#